data_AF-A0A351KRU4-F1
#
_entry.id   AF-A0A351KRU4-F1
#
_cell.length_a   1.000
_cell.length_b   1.000
_cell.length_c   1.000
_cell.angle_alpha   90.00
_cell.angle_beta   90.00
_cell.angle_gamma   90.00
#
_symmetry.space_group_name_H-M   'P 1'
#
loop_
_entity.id
_entity.type
_entity.pdbx_description
1 polymer ?
#
loop_
_entity_poly.entity_id
_entity_poly.type
_entity_poly.pdbx_seq_one_letter_code
_entity_poly.pdbx_strand_id
1 'polypeptide(L)'
;MAPLAWANPWSEVDIPASGPARAIGEASAGCVRGARMLPPEGAGYVVMHLERNRYWGHPTLIEAIRSLGHDIAHGLGLMHVGDLGMSRGGPM
;
A
#
# COMPACT_ATOMS: atom_id res chain seq x y z
N MET A 1 34.63 -2.89 -3.80
CA MET A 1 33.61 -2.61 -4.83
C MET A 1 32.31 -3.23 -4.36
N ALA A 2 31.39 -2.44 -3.81
CA ALA A 2 30.03 -2.92 -3.57
C ALA A 2 29.37 -3.19 -4.94
N PRO A 3 28.62 -4.29 -5.12
CA PRO A 3 27.89 -4.49 -6.36
C PRO A 3 26.90 -3.33 -6.53
N LEU A 4 26.75 -2.86 -7.76
CA LEU A 4 25.64 -1.99 -8.14
C LEU A 4 24.36 -2.69 -7.68
N ALA A 5 23.62 -2.08 -6.75
CA ALA A 5 22.29 -2.55 -6.41
C ALA A 5 21.51 -2.68 -7.72
N TRP A 6 21.02 -3.89 -8.04
CA TRP A 6 20.14 -4.07 -9.18
C TRP A 6 18.97 -3.10 -9.03
N ALA A 7 18.64 -2.37 -10.11
CA ALA A 7 17.47 -1.52 -10.14
C ALA A 7 16.26 -2.33 -9.65
N ASN A 8 15.44 -1.74 -8.79
CA ASN A 8 14.18 -2.33 -8.37
C ASN A 8 13.08 -1.81 -9.30
N PRO A 9 12.76 -2.50 -10.40
CA PRO A 9 11.77 -2.01 -11.37
C PRO A 9 10.36 -1.88 -10.75
N TRP A 10 10.12 -2.47 -9.57
CA TRP A 10 8.83 -2.34 -8.88
C TRP A 10 8.62 -0.94 -8.31
N SER A 11 9.67 -0.26 -7.84
CA SER A 11 9.59 1.10 -7.28
C SER A 11 9.52 2.19 -8.33
N GLU A 12 9.79 1.88 -9.59
CA GLU A 12 9.73 2.82 -10.71
C GLU A 12 8.32 2.95 -11.31
N VAL A 13 7.38 2.09 -10.89
CA VAL A 13 6.03 2.04 -11.45
C VAL A 13 5.03 2.63 -10.47
N ASP A 14 4.48 3.79 -10.83
CA ASP A 14 3.53 4.51 -9.97
C ASP A 14 2.06 4.15 -10.25
N ILE A 15 1.78 3.41 -11.32
CA ILE A 15 0.42 3.05 -11.72
C ILE A 15 0.11 1.57 -11.50
N PRO A 16 -1.07 1.25 -10.93
CA PRO A 16 -1.48 -0.12 -10.71
C PRO A 16 -1.63 -0.87 -12.04
N ALA A 17 -1.36 -2.18 -12.02
CA ALA A 17 -1.62 -3.01 -13.17
C ALA A 17 -3.14 -3.12 -13.43
N SER A 18 -3.55 -2.91 -14.69
CA SER A 18 -4.95 -2.95 -15.10
C SER A 18 -5.59 -4.33 -14.92
N GLY A 19 -6.90 -4.37 -14.72
CA GLY A 19 -7.68 -5.60 -14.61
C GLY A 19 -8.21 -5.84 -13.20
N PRO A 20 -8.87 -6.99 -12.96
CA PRO A 20 -9.47 -7.29 -11.67
C PRO A 20 -8.40 -7.45 -10.59
N ALA A 21 -8.78 -7.05 -9.38
CA ALA A 21 -7.93 -7.12 -8.21
C ALA A 21 -7.53 -8.58 -7.92
N ARG A 22 -6.23 -8.80 -7.73
CA ARG A 22 -5.69 -10.12 -7.40
C ARG A 22 -4.37 -9.97 -6.66
N ALA A 23 -4.27 -10.59 -5.49
CA ALA A 23 -2.99 -10.91 -4.85
C ALA A 23 -2.40 -12.16 -5.51
N ILE A 24 -1.13 -12.10 -5.90
CA ILE A 24 -0.46 -13.14 -6.67
C ILE A 24 0.82 -13.53 -5.92
N GLY A 25 0.97 -14.81 -5.58
CA GLY A 25 2.12 -15.30 -4.81
C GLY A 25 1.94 -15.15 -3.29
N GLU A 26 3.05 -15.12 -2.58
CA GLU A 26 3.10 -15.02 -1.11
C GLU A 26 3.42 -13.60 -0.65
N ALA A 27 3.21 -13.30 0.64
CA ALA A 27 3.40 -11.95 1.18
C ALA A 27 4.84 -11.40 0.99
N SER A 28 5.85 -12.25 1.06
CA SER A 28 7.28 -11.90 0.88
C SER A 28 7.82 -12.16 -0.52
N ALA A 29 7.00 -12.74 -1.41
CA ALA A 29 7.40 -13.15 -2.76
C ALA A 29 6.19 -13.09 -3.71
N GLY A 30 5.58 -11.91 -3.82
CA GLY A 30 4.34 -11.73 -4.55
C GLY A 30 4.15 -10.33 -5.11
N CYS A 31 3.03 -10.16 -5.82
CA CYS A 31 2.62 -8.90 -6.43
C CYS A 31 1.11 -8.73 -6.37
N VAL A 32 0.64 -7.54 -6.77
CA VAL A 32 -0.80 -7.21 -6.82
C VAL A 32 -1.17 -6.59 -8.17
N ARG A 33 -2.26 -7.08 -8.74
CA ARG A 33 -2.95 -6.45 -9.87
C ARG A 33 -4.21 -5.76 -9.36
N GLY A 34 -4.63 -4.67 -10.01
CA GLY A 34 -5.84 -3.94 -9.63
C GLY A 34 -5.74 -3.35 -8.22
N ALA A 35 -4.54 -2.96 -7.79
CA ALA A 35 -4.33 -2.32 -6.51
C ALA A 35 -5.08 -0.98 -6.46
N ARG A 36 -5.53 -0.61 -5.27
CA ARG A 36 -6.13 0.68 -4.96
C ARG A 36 -5.24 1.45 -4.02
N MET A 37 -5.26 2.75 -4.21
CA MET A 37 -4.65 3.73 -3.34
C MET A 37 -5.49 3.86 -2.06
N LEU A 38 -4.85 3.84 -0.89
CA LEU A 38 -5.46 4.36 0.33
C LEU A 38 -5.46 5.89 0.24
N PRO A 39 -6.60 6.58 0.42
CA PRO A 39 -6.60 8.04 0.52
C PRO A 39 -5.62 8.52 1.59
N PRO A 40 -4.87 9.62 1.38
CA PRO A 40 -3.89 10.12 2.35
C PRO A 40 -4.45 10.38 3.74
N GLU A 41 -5.74 10.70 3.83
CA GLU A 41 -6.45 10.94 5.09
C GLU A 41 -7.84 10.30 5.03
N GLY A 42 -8.36 9.89 6.17
CA GLY A 42 -9.73 9.42 6.32
C GLY A 42 -10.21 9.48 7.77
N ALA A 43 -11.41 8.95 8.02
CA ALA A 43 -11.94 8.90 9.38
C ALA A 43 -10.99 8.09 10.28
N GLY A 44 -10.43 8.75 11.30
CA GLY A 44 -9.56 8.12 12.30
C GLY A 44 -8.20 7.64 11.79
N TYR A 45 -7.75 8.05 10.59
CA TYR A 45 -6.39 7.73 10.13
C TYR A 45 -5.76 8.80 9.22
N VAL A 46 -4.43 8.82 9.21
CA VAL A 46 -3.58 9.54 8.24
C VAL A 46 -2.47 8.63 7.73
N VAL A 47 -2.10 8.77 6.46
CA VAL A 47 -0.99 8.03 5.85
C VAL A 47 0.32 8.79 6.04
N MET A 48 1.35 8.11 6.52
CA MET A 48 2.68 8.65 6.68
C MET A 48 3.53 8.44 5.43
N HIS A 49 4.59 9.23 5.28
CA HIS A 49 5.63 9.03 4.26
C HIS A 49 5.10 8.93 2.82
N LEU A 50 4.15 9.79 2.44
CA LEU A 50 3.53 9.82 1.10
C LEU A 50 4.58 9.92 -0.02
N GLU A 51 5.74 10.52 0.23
CA GLU A 51 6.86 10.62 -0.71
C GLU A 51 7.39 9.27 -1.18
N ARG A 52 7.15 8.19 -0.42
CA ARG A 52 7.60 6.83 -0.78
C ARG A 52 6.71 6.12 -1.78
N ASN A 53 5.50 6.63 -2.04
CA ASN A 53 4.50 6.01 -2.91
C ASN A 53 4.13 4.55 -2.52
N ARG A 54 4.08 4.27 -1.21
CA ARG A 54 3.81 2.92 -0.64
C ARG A 54 2.45 2.81 0.04
N TYR A 55 1.42 3.44 -0.51
CA TYR A 55 0.07 3.45 0.06
C TYR A 55 -0.95 2.73 -0.86
N TRP A 56 -0.47 1.69 -1.56
CA TRP A 56 -1.27 0.87 -2.45
C TRP A 56 -1.52 -0.52 -1.86
N GLY A 57 -2.66 -1.13 -2.19
CA GLY A 57 -2.97 -2.47 -1.72
C GLY A 57 -4.16 -3.10 -2.45
N HIS A 58 -4.43 -4.36 -2.12
CA HIS A 58 -5.65 -5.01 -2.57
C HIS A 58 -6.89 -4.26 -2.02
N PRO A 59 -8.00 -4.12 -2.75
CA PRO A 59 -9.20 -3.42 -2.28
C PRO A 59 -9.67 -3.86 -0.88
N THR A 60 -9.59 -5.15 -0.57
CA THR A 60 -9.91 -5.69 0.77
C THR A 60 -9.05 -5.09 1.89
N LEU A 61 -7.75 -4.89 1.65
CA LEU A 61 -6.85 -4.24 2.62
C LEU A 61 -7.24 -2.78 2.81
N ILE A 62 -7.51 -2.08 1.71
CA ILE A 62 -7.91 -0.66 1.76
C ILE A 62 -9.20 -0.49 2.57
N GLU A 63 -10.21 -1.33 2.32
CA GLU A 63 -11.45 -1.26 3.09
C GLU A 63 -11.26 -1.68 4.57
N ALA A 64 -10.38 -2.65 4.86
CA ALA A 64 -10.07 -3.02 6.23
C ALA A 64 -9.44 -1.85 7.01
N ILE A 65 -8.51 -1.12 6.40
CA ILE A 65 -7.88 0.07 7.02
C ILE A 65 -8.92 1.18 7.23
N ARG A 66 -9.78 1.42 6.23
CA ARG A 66 -10.84 2.43 6.34
C ARG A 66 -11.87 2.09 7.43
N SER A 67 -12.24 0.82 7.54
CA SER A 67 -13.14 0.33 8.59
C SER A 67 -12.51 0.49 9.97
N LEU A 68 -11.25 0.09 10.12
CA LEU A 68 -10.52 0.25 11.38
C LEU A 68 -10.37 1.73 11.75
N GLY A 69 -10.10 2.60 10.78
CA GLY A 69 -10.09 4.05 10.98
C GLY A 69 -11.43 4.57 11.48
N HIS A 70 -12.54 4.11 10.90
CA HIS A 70 -13.87 4.47 11.38
C HIS A 70 -14.10 4.06 12.84
N ASP A 71 -13.67 2.86 13.24
CA ASP A 71 -13.74 2.42 14.63
C ASP A 71 -12.86 3.29 15.54
N ILE A 72 -11.65 3.64 15.12
CA ILE A 72 -10.71 4.48 15.86
C ILE A 72 -11.23 5.91 16.07
N ALA A 73 -11.97 6.44 15.08
CA ALA A 73 -12.58 7.76 15.15
C ALA A 73 -13.57 7.90 16.33
N HIS A 74 -14.05 6.79 16.91
CA HIS A 74 -14.95 6.77 18.08
C HIS A 74 -14.24 6.92 19.44
N GLY A 75 -13.06 7.56 19.47
CA GLY A 75 -12.41 7.98 20.72
C GLY A 75 -11.07 7.33 21.03
N LEU A 76 -10.49 6.60 20.08
CA LEU A 76 -9.14 6.00 20.22
C LEU A 76 -8.03 6.90 19.66
N GLY A 77 -8.38 8.06 19.11
CA GLY A 77 -7.43 9.05 18.60
C GLY A 77 -7.26 8.96 17.08
N LEU A 78 -6.00 8.97 16.62
CA LEU A 78 -5.64 9.00 15.20
C LEU A 78 -4.64 7.87 14.87
N MET A 79 -5.00 7.00 13.91
CA MET A 79 -4.12 5.95 13.41
C MET A 79 -3.16 6.51 12.36
N HIS A 80 -1.87 6.28 12.56
CA HIS A 80 -0.86 6.58 11.54
C HIS A 80 -0.57 5.32 10.73
N VAL A 81 -0.91 5.35 9.44
CA VAL A 81 -0.69 4.22 8.53
C VAL A 81 0.69 4.37 7.89
N GLY A 82 1.56 3.40 8.11
CA GLY A 82 2.89 3.33 7.49
C GLY A 82 2.85 2.72 6.08
N ASP A 83 3.96 2.10 5.69
CA ASP A 83 4.09 1.45 4.38
C ASP A 83 3.04 0.32 4.23
N LEU A 84 2.30 0.37 3.12
CA LEU A 84 1.57 -0.73 2.52
C LEU A 84 2.45 -1.33 1.41
N GLY A 85 1.91 -1.48 0.20
CA GLY A 85 2.68 -1.87 -0.98
C GLY A 85 2.88 -0.72 -1.98
N MET A 86 3.79 -0.96 -2.93
CA MET A 86 3.90 -0.16 -4.16
C MET A 86 2.70 -0.45 -5.09
N SER A 87 2.50 0.34 -6.15
CA SER A 87 1.32 0.27 -7.03
C SER A 87 1.04 -1.12 -7.62
N ARG A 88 2.08 -1.96 -7.73
CA ARG A 88 2.00 -3.36 -8.21
C ARG A 88 2.51 -4.38 -7.19
N GLY A 89 2.76 -3.98 -5.94
CA GLY A 89 3.39 -4.83 -4.92
C GLY A 89 4.87 -5.08 -5.25
N GLY A 90 5.35 -6.30 -5.03
CA GLY A 90 6.73 -6.68 -5.32
C GLY A 90 7.72 -6.39 -4.18
N PRO A 91 8.99 -6.81 -4.35
CA PRO A 91 10.05 -6.57 -3.38
C PRO A 91 10.32 -5.08 -3.18
N MET A 92 10.49 -4.64 -1.93
CA MET A 92 10.76 -3.24 -1.55
C MET A 92 12.23 -2.94 -1.32
#